data_AF-A0A7W7DEC9-F1
#
_entry.id   AF-A0A7W7DEC9-F1
#
_cell.length_a   1.000
_cell.length_b   1.000
_cell.length_c   1.000
_cell.angle_alpha   90.00
_cell.angle_beta   90.00
_cell.angle_gamma   90.00
#
_symmetry.space_group_name_H-M   'P 1'
#
loop_
_entity.id
_entity.type
_entity.pdbx_description
1 polymer ?
#
loop_
_entity_poly.entity_id
_entity_poly.type
_entity_poly.pdbx_seq_one_letter_code
_entity_poly.pdbx_strand_id
1 'polypeptide(L)'
;MTRVVLLGASPGPIAYDEPNVPPARLALTSLPGSPTVLARLYGQLTAMDPEPVAIVRPADADDHRRHAARVVESADTAADLRALADAAETAGDNLLLIPSGAVVHDELIYQITKSKRGALALVAKEPREEDENGEPVGYDVPIEDAEPEIGDRVLEGLMVRARVSRTRVVSVGSAYHAVTRPNAILLGPVHVHQRHAAVLAEAARELADMAHLFGPEDDLVQLLVLGLVRKGVSVGIRGRRDLFYARVGSQAETDAAVAAMAGINEDRARLNNAVKGADGFFTTYFVSTYSRFIARWAARRGLTPNQVTLISIALGVLSAGAFATGTRAGAVAGGLLIYFAFVFDCVDGQLARYARKFGVLGAWLDATFDRAKEYVVFAGLAVGSIVAGQGDVWTLALVALSVQSVRHLLDFSFGVANRRKPPVPLPTLALNVPDDRPLRDALEKRRNTRTGGVRGLLKLWTRAGRFRAVHWARKMIVFPIGERFAAIAITAAIFEPRITFLTLVIWGTIAAAYTLTGRLMRSLA
;
A
#
# COMPACT_ATOMS: atom_id res chain seq x y z
N MET A 1 -3.11 -9.82 -17.78
CA MET A 1 -3.95 -10.32 -16.68
C MET A 1 -3.04 -10.73 -15.52
N THR A 2 -3.50 -11.42 -14.48
CA THR A 2 -2.60 -11.94 -13.43
C THR A 2 -2.78 -13.44 -13.38
N ARG A 3 -1.73 -14.20 -13.70
CA ARG A 3 -1.72 -15.65 -13.66
C ARG A 3 -1.61 -16.13 -12.22
N VAL A 4 -2.40 -17.13 -11.87
CA VAL A 4 -2.48 -17.67 -10.51
C VAL A 4 -1.79 -19.02 -10.47
N VAL A 5 -0.93 -19.22 -9.48
CA VAL A 5 -0.31 -20.50 -9.15
C VAL A 5 -0.73 -20.90 -7.74
N LEU A 6 -1.53 -21.96 -7.65
CA LEU A 6 -1.99 -22.58 -6.42
C LEU A 6 -0.93 -23.59 -5.95
N LEU A 7 -0.52 -23.47 -4.68
CA LEU A 7 0.51 -24.30 -4.08
C LEU A 7 -0.13 -25.28 -3.07
N GLY A 8 -0.20 -26.56 -3.43
CA GLY A 8 -0.72 -27.62 -2.56
C GLY A 8 0.31 -28.14 -1.57
N ALA A 9 1.60 -28.16 -1.95
CA ALA A 9 2.70 -28.71 -1.16
C ALA A 9 3.35 -27.72 -0.17
N SER A 10 2.78 -26.52 0.00
CA SER A 10 3.31 -25.54 0.94
C SER A 10 2.96 -26.00 2.37
N PRO A 11 3.94 -26.23 3.28
CA PRO A 11 3.68 -26.71 4.64
C PRO A 11 2.74 -25.76 5.38
N GLY A 12 1.62 -26.29 5.86
CA GLY A 12 0.67 -25.55 6.69
C GLY A 12 1.29 -25.15 8.04
N PRO A 13 0.50 -24.58 8.96
CA PRO A 13 0.95 -24.40 10.33
C PRO A 13 1.51 -25.73 10.91
N ILE A 14 2.75 -25.68 11.38
CA ILE A 14 3.57 -26.77 11.95
C ILE A 14 3.05 -27.08 13.36
N ALA A 15 2.00 -27.88 13.40
CA ALA A 15 1.47 -28.71 14.50
C ALA A 15 0.23 -29.40 13.87
N TYR A 16 0.01 -30.71 13.93
CA TYR A 16 -0.37 -31.54 15.08
C TYR A 16 -0.43 -33.02 14.64
N ASP A 17 -0.49 -33.95 15.62
CA ASP A 17 -0.56 -35.42 15.51
C ASP A 17 -1.80 -36.03 14.79
N GLU A 18 -2.57 -35.25 14.02
CA GLU A 18 -3.77 -35.75 13.31
C GLU A 18 -3.49 -36.07 11.82
N PRO A 19 -4.16 -37.10 11.25
CA PRO A 19 -4.02 -37.40 9.82
C PRO A 19 -4.47 -36.20 8.98
N ASN A 20 -3.51 -35.60 8.28
CA ASN A 20 -3.65 -34.40 7.48
C ASN A 20 -4.69 -34.61 6.37
N VAL A 21 -5.93 -34.15 6.58
CA VAL A 21 -6.92 -34.06 5.49
C VAL A 21 -6.40 -32.98 4.55
N PRO A 22 -6.26 -33.24 3.24
CA PRO A 22 -5.80 -32.23 2.30
C PRO A 22 -6.60 -30.94 2.49
N PRO A 23 -5.94 -29.77 2.58
CA PRO A 23 -6.64 -28.48 2.74
C PRO A 23 -7.72 -28.26 1.68
N ALA A 24 -7.57 -28.91 0.52
CA ALA A 24 -8.53 -28.96 -0.56
C ALA A 24 -9.94 -29.45 -0.17
N ARG A 25 -10.03 -30.34 0.82
CA ARG A 25 -11.26 -31.03 1.26
C ARG A 25 -11.86 -30.46 2.53
N LEU A 26 -11.19 -29.51 3.19
CA LEU A 26 -11.68 -28.88 4.42
C LEU A 26 -12.92 -28.05 4.12
N ALA A 27 -14.00 -28.26 4.89
CA ALA A 27 -15.29 -27.62 4.65
C ALA A 27 -15.42 -26.33 5.47
N LEU A 28 -15.92 -25.26 4.85
CA LEU A 28 -16.26 -24.02 5.54
C LEU A 28 -17.70 -24.14 6.06
N THR A 29 -17.90 -24.98 7.08
CA THR A 29 -19.21 -25.46 7.57
C THR A 29 -20.18 -24.33 7.90
N SER A 30 -19.67 -23.22 8.46
CA SER A 30 -20.47 -22.06 8.86
C SER A 30 -20.78 -21.06 7.73
N LEU A 31 -20.30 -21.30 6.51
CA LEU A 31 -20.68 -20.50 5.34
C LEU A 31 -21.87 -21.12 4.59
N PRO A 32 -22.72 -20.29 3.94
CA PRO A 32 -23.83 -20.81 3.13
C PRO A 32 -23.34 -21.78 2.04
N GLY A 33 -23.96 -22.96 1.99
CA GLY A 33 -23.59 -24.04 1.05
C GLY A 33 -22.34 -24.83 1.44
N SER A 34 -21.73 -24.53 2.59
CA SER A 34 -20.55 -25.21 3.16
C SER A 34 -19.47 -25.56 2.12
N PRO A 35 -19.02 -24.58 1.30
CA PRO A 35 -18.02 -24.83 0.29
C PRO A 35 -16.71 -25.29 0.92
N THR A 36 -15.90 -26.06 0.19
CA THR A 36 -14.54 -26.33 0.64
C THR A 36 -13.70 -25.06 0.61
N VAL A 37 -12.62 -25.03 1.39
CA VAL A 37 -11.62 -23.95 1.37
C VAL A 37 -11.16 -23.69 -0.06
N LEU A 38 -10.89 -24.76 -0.80
CA LEU A 38 -10.46 -24.70 -2.19
C LEU A 38 -11.56 -24.15 -3.11
N ALA A 39 -12.78 -24.65 -3.02
CA ALA A 39 -13.89 -24.17 -3.85
C ALA A 39 -14.14 -22.66 -3.65
N ARG A 40 -14.07 -22.18 -2.40
CA ARG A 40 -14.15 -20.74 -2.10
C ARG A 40 -12.98 -19.98 -2.73
N LEU A 41 -11.75 -20.45 -2.54
CA LEU A 41 -10.55 -19.80 -3.08
C LEU A 41 -10.59 -19.72 -4.61
N TYR A 42 -10.97 -20.79 -5.31
CA TYR A 42 -11.18 -20.77 -6.77
C TYR A 42 -12.23 -19.74 -7.16
N GLY A 43 -13.40 -19.71 -6.51
CA GLY A 43 -14.44 -18.72 -6.80
C GLY A 43 -13.96 -17.27 -6.67
N GLN A 44 -13.04 -16.99 -5.75
CA GLN A 44 -12.42 -15.67 -5.61
C GLN A 44 -11.41 -15.35 -6.73
N LEU A 45 -10.77 -16.38 -7.30
CA LEU A 45 -9.67 -16.24 -8.26
C LEU A 45 -10.11 -16.39 -9.72
N THR A 46 -11.23 -17.04 -10.03
CA THR A 46 -11.71 -17.29 -11.40
C THR A 46 -11.89 -16.01 -12.22
N ALA A 47 -12.33 -14.91 -11.59
CA ALA A 47 -12.46 -13.62 -12.27
C ALA A 47 -11.10 -12.99 -12.66
N MET A 48 -10.00 -13.45 -12.05
CA MET A 48 -8.65 -12.99 -12.31
C MET A 48 -7.91 -13.91 -13.27
N ASP A 49 -8.02 -15.21 -13.06
CA ASP A 49 -7.45 -16.27 -13.89
C ASP A 49 -8.44 -17.44 -13.97
N PRO A 50 -9.08 -17.67 -15.14
CA PRO A 50 -10.06 -18.74 -15.28
C PRO A 50 -9.44 -20.15 -15.27
N GLU A 51 -8.14 -20.26 -15.59
CA GLU A 51 -7.41 -21.53 -15.64
C GLU A 51 -6.11 -21.42 -14.83
N PRO A 52 -6.20 -21.33 -13.48
CA PRO A 52 -5.04 -21.25 -12.62
C PRO A 52 -4.21 -22.54 -12.70
N VAL A 53 -2.91 -22.44 -12.49
CA VAL A 53 -2.02 -23.60 -12.42
C VAL A 53 -2.00 -24.10 -10.97
N ALA A 54 -2.24 -25.37 -10.74
CA ALA A 54 -2.14 -25.98 -9.41
C ALA A 54 -0.95 -26.94 -9.37
N ILE A 55 0.03 -26.67 -8.49
CA ILE A 55 1.18 -27.54 -8.27
C ILE A 55 0.91 -28.29 -6.96
N VAL A 56 0.66 -29.59 -7.08
CA VAL A 56 0.11 -30.40 -5.98
C VAL A 56 0.70 -31.80 -5.98
N ARG A 57 0.60 -32.48 -4.83
CA ARG A 57 0.93 -33.91 -4.75
C ARG A 57 -0.14 -34.73 -5.49
N PRO A 58 0.20 -35.91 -6.06
CA PRO A 58 -0.74 -36.77 -6.79
C PRO A 58 -2.04 -37.06 -6.03
N ALA A 59 -1.98 -37.21 -4.70
CA ALA A 59 -3.14 -37.50 -3.84
C ALA A 59 -4.22 -36.39 -3.83
N ASP A 60 -3.84 -35.15 -4.17
CA ASP A 60 -4.71 -33.97 -4.14
C ASP A 60 -5.11 -33.51 -5.55
N ALA A 61 -4.53 -34.13 -6.60
CA ALA A 61 -4.68 -33.70 -7.99
C ALA A 61 -6.15 -33.65 -8.45
N ASP A 62 -6.93 -34.67 -8.07
CA ASP A 62 -8.33 -34.78 -8.47
C ASP A 62 -9.22 -33.68 -7.89
N ASP A 63 -8.93 -33.21 -6.67
CA ASP A 63 -9.69 -32.12 -6.04
C ASP A 63 -9.50 -30.81 -6.83
N HIS A 64 -8.29 -30.56 -7.32
CA HIS A 64 -7.98 -29.39 -8.13
C HIS A 64 -8.52 -29.47 -9.56
N ARG A 65 -8.52 -30.66 -10.19
CA ARG A 65 -9.08 -30.88 -11.53
C ARG A 65 -10.57 -30.53 -11.59
N ARG A 66 -11.33 -30.84 -10.53
CA ARG A 66 -12.76 -30.51 -10.43
C ARG A 66 -13.07 -29.02 -10.50
N HIS A 67 -12.08 -28.17 -10.22
CA HIS A 67 -12.21 -26.71 -10.25
C HIS A 67 -11.51 -26.06 -11.46
N ALA A 68 -11.32 -26.83 -12.55
CA ALA A 68 -10.79 -26.36 -13.84
C ALA A 68 -9.36 -25.76 -13.78
N ALA A 69 -8.55 -26.13 -12.78
CA ALA A 69 -7.12 -25.81 -12.81
C ALA A 69 -6.36 -26.70 -13.78
N ARG A 70 -5.31 -26.14 -14.38
CA ARG A 70 -4.23 -26.92 -14.98
C ARG A 70 -3.39 -27.51 -13.85
N VAL A 71 -3.56 -28.79 -13.58
CA VAL A 71 -2.85 -29.49 -12.50
C VAL A 71 -1.49 -29.99 -12.98
N VAL A 72 -0.46 -29.70 -12.20
CA VAL A 72 0.89 -30.26 -12.32
C VAL A 72 1.13 -31.11 -11.08
N GLU A 73 1.18 -32.42 -11.29
CA GLU A 73 1.52 -33.37 -10.24
C GLU A 73 3.03 -33.32 -9.98
N SER A 74 3.40 -33.17 -8.72
CA SER A 74 4.78 -33.03 -8.29
C SER A 74 5.04 -33.96 -7.12
N ALA A 75 6.16 -34.68 -7.14
CA ALA A 75 6.48 -35.70 -6.14
C ALA A 75 7.11 -35.12 -4.86
N ASP A 76 7.90 -34.05 -4.99
CA ASP A 76 8.73 -33.48 -3.93
C ASP A 76 8.94 -31.97 -4.11
N THR A 77 9.64 -31.36 -3.16
CA THR A 77 9.95 -29.92 -3.17
C THR A 77 10.77 -29.50 -4.40
N ALA A 78 11.64 -30.37 -4.92
CA ALA A 78 12.44 -30.06 -6.11
C ALA A 78 11.56 -29.99 -7.36
N ALA A 79 10.65 -30.95 -7.51
CA ALA A 79 9.66 -30.95 -8.58
C ALA A 79 8.69 -29.76 -8.47
N ASP A 80 8.31 -29.34 -7.25
CA ASP A 80 7.47 -28.15 -7.05
C ASP A 80 8.16 -26.89 -7.56
N LEU A 81 9.44 -26.71 -7.20
CA LEU A 81 10.25 -25.58 -7.60
C LEU A 81 10.47 -25.54 -9.13
N ARG A 82 10.70 -26.69 -9.77
CA ARG A 82 10.82 -26.79 -11.24
C ARG A 82 9.50 -26.46 -11.93
N ALA A 83 8.39 -27.05 -11.49
CA ALA A 83 7.06 -26.76 -12.02
C ALA A 83 6.71 -25.26 -11.90
N LEU A 84 7.10 -24.63 -10.79
CA LEU A 84 6.89 -23.21 -10.60
C LEU A 84 7.79 -22.36 -11.50
N ALA A 85 9.03 -22.77 -11.74
CA ALA A 85 9.90 -22.11 -12.69
C ALA A 85 9.28 -22.09 -14.09
N ASP A 86 8.72 -23.21 -14.54
CA ASP A 86 8.07 -23.32 -15.85
C ASP A 86 6.77 -22.50 -15.91
N ALA A 87 5.99 -22.49 -14.82
CA ALA A 87 4.82 -21.63 -14.71
C ALA A 87 5.18 -20.14 -14.76
N ALA A 88 6.29 -19.74 -14.12
CA ALA A 88 6.77 -18.37 -14.11
C ALA A 88 7.28 -17.94 -15.50
N GLU A 89 8.02 -18.80 -16.19
CA GLU A 89 8.55 -18.52 -17.52
C GLU A 89 7.45 -18.39 -18.58
N THR A 90 6.39 -19.19 -18.48
CA THR A 90 5.29 -19.22 -19.45
C THR A 90 4.17 -18.21 -19.19
N ALA A 91 4.14 -17.57 -18.02
CA ALA A 91 2.99 -16.75 -17.61
C ALA A 91 2.75 -15.52 -18.51
N GLY A 92 3.79 -14.88 -19.05
CA GLY A 92 3.72 -13.64 -19.85
C GLY A 92 3.18 -12.39 -19.12
N ASP A 93 2.50 -12.60 -17.99
CA ASP A 93 1.76 -11.65 -17.17
C ASP A 93 2.31 -11.65 -15.72
N ASN A 94 1.71 -10.83 -14.85
CA ASN A 94 2.02 -10.88 -13.41
C ASN A 94 1.59 -12.22 -12.81
N LEU A 95 2.28 -12.66 -11.77
CA LEU A 95 2.02 -13.91 -11.04
C LEU A 95 1.47 -13.62 -9.65
N LEU A 96 0.45 -14.37 -9.25
CA LEU A 96 0.02 -14.52 -7.86
C LEU A 96 0.26 -15.96 -7.42
N LEU A 97 1.20 -16.16 -6.51
CA LEU A 97 1.44 -17.42 -5.84
C LEU A 97 0.64 -17.44 -4.55
N ILE A 98 -0.16 -18.49 -4.32
CA ILE A 98 -0.99 -18.59 -3.11
C ILE A 98 -1.17 -20.05 -2.68
N PRO A 99 -1.01 -20.37 -1.37
CA PRO A 99 -1.29 -21.71 -0.87
C PRO A 99 -2.75 -22.13 -1.06
N SER A 100 -3.00 -23.40 -1.35
CA SER A 100 -4.35 -23.92 -1.59
C SER A 100 -5.24 -23.93 -0.34
N GLY A 101 -4.64 -24.02 0.85
CA GLY A 101 -5.33 -23.90 2.14
C GLY A 101 -5.55 -22.47 2.62
N ALA A 102 -5.58 -21.48 1.73
CA ALA A 102 -5.71 -20.07 2.10
C ALA A 102 -7.17 -19.67 2.35
N VAL A 103 -7.48 -19.21 3.57
CA VAL A 103 -8.72 -18.50 3.90
C VAL A 103 -8.43 -17.00 3.94
N VAL A 104 -9.00 -16.25 3.00
CA VAL A 104 -8.63 -14.85 2.75
C VAL A 104 -9.81 -13.97 2.33
N HIS A 105 -9.77 -12.70 2.73
CA HIS A 105 -10.68 -11.65 2.24
C HIS A 105 -10.40 -11.24 0.79
N ASP A 106 -11.45 -10.95 0.02
CA ASP A 106 -11.34 -10.52 -1.40
C ASP A 106 -10.51 -9.24 -1.55
N GLU A 107 -10.67 -8.30 -0.62
CA GLU A 107 -9.92 -7.06 -0.60
C GLU A 107 -8.42 -7.29 -0.37
N LEU A 108 -8.04 -8.31 0.39
CA LEU A 108 -6.61 -8.58 0.60
C LEU A 108 -5.98 -9.12 -0.68
N ILE A 109 -6.66 -10.04 -1.40
CA ILE A 109 -6.24 -10.49 -2.73
C ILE A 109 -6.11 -9.29 -3.69
N TYR A 110 -7.12 -8.41 -3.71
CA TYR A 110 -7.10 -7.21 -4.55
C TYR A 110 -5.91 -6.30 -4.23
N GLN A 111 -5.64 -6.02 -2.95
CA GLN A 111 -4.54 -5.16 -2.53
C GLN A 111 -3.16 -5.74 -2.85
N ILE A 112 -3.01 -7.07 -2.74
CA ILE A 112 -1.77 -7.76 -3.07
C ILE A 112 -1.50 -7.68 -4.58
N THR A 113 -2.51 -7.98 -5.39
CA THR A 113 -2.39 -8.05 -6.87
C THR A 113 -2.37 -6.70 -7.57
N LYS A 114 -2.93 -5.64 -6.95
CA LYS A 114 -2.83 -4.26 -7.47
C LYS A 114 -1.64 -3.48 -6.91
N SER A 115 -0.71 -4.17 -6.25
CA SER A 115 0.52 -3.57 -5.76
C SER A 115 1.33 -2.95 -6.89
N LYS A 116 1.80 -1.71 -6.70
CA LYS A 116 2.74 -1.05 -7.63
C LYS A 116 4.19 -1.52 -7.45
N ARG A 117 4.43 -2.46 -6.53
CA ARG A 117 5.76 -3.00 -6.29
C ARG A 117 6.05 -4.12 -7.27
N GLY A 118 7.33 -4.26 -7.63
CA GLY A 118 7.77 -5.36 -8.51
C GLY A 118 7.51 -6.74 -7.90
N ALA A 119 7.67 -6.88 -6.59
CA ALA A 119 7.27 -8.06 -5.85
C ALA A 119 6.69 -7.65 -4.49
N LEU A 120 5.73 -8.41 -3.98
CA LEU A 120 5.08 -8.18 -2.70
C LEU A 120 4.75 -9.51 -2.03
N ALA A 121 5.19 -9.69 -0.79
CA ALA A 121 4.83 -10.82 0.06
C ALA A 121 3.91 -10.38 1.20
N LEU A 122 2.93 -11.22 1.54
CA LEU A 122 2.15 -11.08 2.76
C LEU A 122 2.96 -11.62 3.95
N VAL A 123 3.06 -10.85 5.03
CA VAL A 123 3.89 -11.18 6.20
C VAL A 123 3.14 -10.95 7.51
N ALA A 124 3.47 -11.72 8.54
CA ALA A 124 3.19 -11.36 9.93
C ALA A 124 4.53 -11.11 10.63
N LYS A 125 4.59 -10.04 11.43
CA LYS A 125 5.79 -9.73 12.23
C LYS A 125 5.58 -10.27 13.63
N GLU A 126 6.64 -10.73 14.25
CA GLU A 126 6.61 -10.98 15.68
C GLU A 126 6.21 -9.68 16.41
N PRO A 127 5.35 -9.78 17.44
CA PRO A 127 5.10 -8.66 18.32
C PRO A 127 6.43 -8.21 18.92
N ARG A 128 6.61 -6.89 19.06
CA ARG A 128 7.77 -6.38 19.77
C ARG A 128 7.53 -6.58 21.24
N GLU A 129 8.50 -7.16 21.94
CA GLU A 129 8.51 -7.14 23.40
C GLU A 129 8.59 -5.68 23.86
N GLU A 130 7.72 -5.31 24.78
CA GLU A 130 7.63 -3.99 25.39
C GLU A 130 7.97 -4.16 26.88
N ASP A 131 8.75 -3.23 27.44
CA ASP A 131 9.05 -3.20 28.86
C ASP A 131 7.82 -2.77 29.68
N GLU A 132 7.94 -2.72 31.01
CA GLU A 132 6.85 -2.29 31.90
C GLU A 132 6.33 -0.86 31.60
N ASN A 133 7.10 -0.06 30.86
CA ASN A 133 6.76 1.29 30.45
C ASN A 133 6.15 1.37 29.04
N GLY A 134 5.99 0.23 28.35
CA GLY A 134 5.51 0.16 26.97
C GLY A 134 6.55 0.59 25.93
N GLU A 135 7.83 0.72 26.32
CA GLU A 135 8.92 0.97 25.39
C GLU A 135 9.43 -0.35 24.82
N PRO A 136 9.70 -0.45 23.51
CA PRO A 136 10.16 -1.70 22.92
C PRO A 136 11.50 -2.10 23.53
N VAL A 137 11.54 -3.30 24.11
CA VAL A 137 12.76 -3.91 24.63
C VAL A 137 13.76 -3.96 23.48
N GLY A 138 14.88 -3.26 23.67
CA GLY A 138 15.97 -3.27 22.70
C GLY A 138 16.57 -4.67 22.61
N TYR A 139 17.10 -5.03 21.45
CA TYR A 139 18.02 -6.16 21.42
C TYR A 139 19.29 -5.76 22.17
N ASP A 140 19.72 -6.58 23.12
CA ASP A 140 20.93 -6.33 23.92
C ASP A 140 22.19 -6.20 23.05
N VAL A 141 22.18 -6.84 21.88
CA VAL A 141 23.29 -6.82 20.94
C VAL A 141 22.97 -5.85 19.78
N PRO A 142 23.93 -5.08 19.24
CA PRO A 142 23.75 -4.37 17.97
C PRO A 142 23.51 -5.33 16.80
N ILE A 143 22.94 -4.85 15.70
CA ILE A 143 22.63 -5.74 14.56
C ILE A 143 23.88 -6.24 13.83
N GLU A 144 24.91 -5.41 13.80
CA GLU A 144 26.22 -5.73 13.22
C GLU A 144 26.91 -6.91 13.93
N ASP A 145 26.65 -7.07 15.23
CA ASP A 145 27.22 -8.12 16.09
C ASP A 145 26.27 -9.31 16.28
N ALA A 146 25.09 -9.29 15.67
CA ALA A 146 24.13 -10.37 15.78
C ALA A 146 24.54 -11.56 14.94
N GLU A 147 24.66 -12.74 15.56
CA GLU A 147 24.91 -13.98 14.83
C GLU A 147 23.65 -14.45 14.07
N PRO A 148 23.80 -14.94 12.83
CA PRO A 148 22.69 -15.58 12.10
C PRO A 148 22.22 -16.86 12.79
N GLU A 149 20.92 -17.08 12.81
CA GLU A 149 20.29 -18.29 13.37
C GLU A 149 19.40 -18.99 12.32
N ILE A 150 19.31 -20.31 12.40
CA ILE A 150 18.22 -21.06 11.75
C ILE A 150 17.02 -20.94 12.70
N GLY A 151 16.10 -20.04 12.39
CA GLY A 151 14.94 -19.78 13.24
C GLY A 151 14.09 -21.05 13.43
N ASP A 152 13.88 -21.41 14.69
CA ASP A 152 13.07 -22.54 15.19
C ASP A 152 11.78 -22.07 15.90
N ARG A 153 11.71 -20.77 16.23
CA ARG A 153 10.52 -20.12 16.76
C ARG A 153 9.36 -20.24 15.76
N VAL A 154 8.16 -20.49 16.29
CA VAL A 154 6.95 -20.66 15.50
C VAL A 154 5.97 -19.50 15.77
N LEU A 155 5.45 -18.91 14.71
CA LEU A 155 4.37 -17.92 14.75
C LEU A 155 3.28 -18.36 13.78
N GLU A 156 2.05 -18.55 14.28
CA GLU A 156 0.92 -19.01 13.47
C GLU A 156 1.24 -20.30 12.69
N GLY A 157 1.97 -21.18 13.36
CA GLY A 157 2.46 -22.45 12.81
C GLY A 157 3.54 -22.30 11.73
N LEU A 158 4.05 -21.12 11.42
CA LEU A 158 5.17 -20.98 10.48
C LEU A 158 6.46 -20.65 11.22
N MET A 159 7.58 -21.20 10.75
CA MET A 159 8.90 -20.90 11.29
C MET A 159 9.25 -19.43 11.05
N VAL A 160 9.66 -18.74 12.11
CA VAL A 160 10.14 -17.35 12.06
C VAL A 160 11.53 -17.33 11.44
N ARG A 161 11.56 -17.31 10.11
CA ARG A 161 12.80 -17.35 9.31
C ARG A 161 12.92 -16.19 8.35
N ALA A 162 12.02 -15.20 8.39
CA ALA A 162 12.16 -14.00 7.58
C ALA A 162 12.58 -12.79 8.42
N ARG A 163 13.49 -12.00 7.87
CA ARG A 163 13.83 -10.68 8.41
C ARG A 163 13.19 -9.60 7.57
N VAL A 164 12.31 -8.83 8.18
CA VAL A 164 11.62 -7.71 7.56
C VAL A 164 12.08 -6.39 8.16
N SER A 165 12.44 -5.44 7.31
CA SER A 165 12.82 -4.08 7.73
C SER A 165 12.08 -3.03 6.93
N ARG A 166 11.52 -2.05 7.67
CA ARG A 166 10.66 -0.97 7.13
C ARG A 166 9.50 -1.55 6.32
N THR A 167 9.65 -1.57 5.01
CA THR A 167 8.61 -1.94 4.06
C THR A 167 9.00 -3.13 3.18
N ARG A 168 10.12 -3.81 3.41
CA ARG A 168 10.57 -4.89 2.54
C ARG A 168 11.13 -6.07 3.33
N VAL A 169 11.14 -7.23 2.68
CA VAL A 169 11.91 -8.39 3.12
C VAL A 169 13.38 -8.08 2.90
N VAL A 170 14.22 -8.34 3.91
CA VAL A 170 15.66 -8.11 3.89
C VAL A 170 16.41 -9.40 3.65
N SER A 171 16.01 -10.45 4.36
CA SER A 171 16.61 -11.77 4.31
C SER A 171 15.52 -12.79 4.64
N VAL A 172 15.71 -14.01 4.16
CA VAL A 172 14.84 -15.15 4.38
C VAL A 172 15.72 -16.35 4.63
N GLY A 173 15.30 -17.24 5.51
CA GLY A 173 16.03 -18.42 5.90
C GLY A 173 15.41 -19.69 5.36
N SER A 174 16.02 -20.81 5.69
CA SER A 174 15.50 -22.17 5.52
C SER A 174 16.20 -23.08 6.54
N ALA A 175 16.04 -24.40 6.45
CA ALA A 175 16.82 -25.33 7.26
C ALA A 175 18.34 -25.26 6.97
N TYR A 176 18.72 -24.71 5.82
CA TYR A 176 20.13 -24.50 5.43
C TYR A 176 20.57 -23.03 5.58
N HIS A 177 19.64 -22.08 5.43
CA HIS A 177 19.96 -20.66 5.39
C HIS A 177 19.68 -19.97 6.73
N ALA A 178 20.73 -19.62 7.47
CA ALA A 178 20.64 -18.83 8.69
C ALA A 178 20.40 -17.34 8.42
N VAL A 179 19.61 -16.69 9.28
CA VAL A 179 19.21 -15.29 9.14
C VAL A 179 19.60 -14.50 10.38
N THR A 180 20.17 -13.32 10.19
CA THR A 180 20.48 -12.40 11.29
C THR A 180 19.19 -11.79 11.85
N ARG A 181 18.75 -12.19 13.05
CA ARG A 181 17.52 -11.70 13.71
C ARG A 181 16.27 -11.81 12.84
N PRO A 182 15.80 -13.03 12.54
CA PRO A 182 14.49 -13.19 11.94
C PRO A 182 13.43 -12.62 12.90
N ASN A 183 12.41 -11.98 12.32
CA ASN A 183 11.39 -11.23 13.07
C ASN A 183 10.00 -11.29 12.43
N ALA A 184 9.82 -12.19 11.47
CA ALA A 184 8.61 -12.31 10.68
C ALA A 184 8.48 -13.70 10.05
N ILE A 185 7.24 -14.04 9.72
CA ILE A 185 6.87 -15.17 8.87
C ILE A 185 6.34 -14.67 7.53
N LEU A 186 6.51 -15.48 6.49
CA LEU A 186 5.88 -15.27 5.18
C LEU A 186 4.58 -16.05 5.15
N LEU A 187 3.45 -15.34 5.07
CA LEU A 187 2.13 -15.95 5.23
C LEU A 187 1.69 -16.78 4.02
N GLY A 188 2.32 -16.63 2.85
CA GLY A 188 2.02 -17.45 1.68
C GLY A 188 1.69 -16.65 0.40
N PRO A 189 0.75 -15.70 0.40
CA PRO A 189 0.44 -14.93 -0.79
C PRO A 189 1.62 -14.07 -1.25
N VAL A 190 2.08 -14.29 -2.47
CA VAL A 190 3.16 -13.52 -3.10
C VAL A 190 2.74 -13.08 -4.49
N HIS A 191 2.78 -11.77 -4.72
CA HIS A 191 2.60 -11.19 -6.05
C HIS A 191 3.96 -10.85 -6.65
N VAL A 192 4.18 -11.30 -7.89
CA VAL A 192 5.41 -11.06 -8.66
C VAL A 192 5.04 -10.43 -9.99
N HIS A 193 5.57 -9.25 -10.27
CA HIS A 193 5.37 -8.56 -11.54
C HIS A 193 6.12 -9.30 -12.66
N GLN A 194 5.57 -9.34 -13.88
CA GLN A 194 6.11 -10.10 -15.02
C GLN A 194 7.62 -9.88 -15.27
N ARG A 195 8.10 -8.65 -15.05
CA ARG A 195 9.53 -8.27 -15.16
C ARG A 195 10.49 -9.04 -14.24
N HIS A 196 9.98 -9.71 -13.21
CA HIS A 196 10.76 -10.54 -12.28
C HIS A 196 10.46 -12.03 -12.45
N ALA A 197 9.62 -12.42 -13.42
CA ALA A 197 9.25 -13.81 -13.65
C ALA A 197 10.45 -14.67 -14.07
N ALA A 198 11.31 -14.16 -14.96
CA ALA A 198 12.56 -14.84 -15.34
C ALA A 198 13.50 -15.05 -14.13
N VAL A 199 13.65 -14.03 -13.27
CA VAL A 199 14.47 -14.12 -12.05
C VAL A 199 13.88 -15.12 -11.06
N LEU A 200 12.55 -15.16 -10.93
CA LEU A 200 11.86 -16.16 -10.12
C LEU A 200 12.11 -17.57 -10.65
N ALA A 201 12.00 -17.78 -11.97
CA ALA A 201 12.21 -19.08 -12.60
C ALA A 201 13.64 -19.58 -12.44
N GLU A 202 14.63 -18.72 -12.67
CA GLU A 202 16.05 -19.03 -12.45
C GLU A 202 16.31 -19.41 -10.98
N ALA A 203 15.82 -18.58 -10.04
CA ALA A 203 15.98 -18.85 -8.62
C ALA A 203 15.30 -20.15 -8.19
N ALA A 204 14.11 -20.44 -8.71
CA ALA A 204 13.39 -21.67 -8.40
C ALA A 204 14.14 -22.92 -8.92
N ARG A 205 14.74 -22.87 -10.11
CA ARG A 205 15.58 -23.97 -10.63
C ARG A 205 16.81 -24.22 -9.77
N GLU A 206 17.55 -23.17 -9.42
CA GLU A 206 18.72 -23.30 -8.53
C GLU A 206 18.35 -23.84 -7.15
N LEU A 207 17.22 -23.40 -6.59
CA LEU A 207 16.71 -23.95 -5.33
C LEU A 207 16.30 -25.42 -5.47
N ALA A 208 15.75 -25.82 -6.62
CA ALA A 208 15.37 -27.21 -6.86
C ALA A 208 16.59 -28.15 -6.85
N ASP A 209 17.73 -27.68 -7.38
CA ASP A 209 18.97 -28.46 -7.36
C ASP A 209 19.59 -28.57 -5.95
N MET A 210 19.25 -27.61 -5.09
CA MET A 210 19.62 -27.59 -3.68
C MET A 210 18.58 -28.24 -2.74
N ALA A 211 17.50 -28.83 -3.27
CA ALA A 211 16.36 -29.27 -2.46
C ALA A 211 16.73 -30.29 -1.36
N HIS A 212 17.80 -31.05 -1.55
CA HIS A 212 18.35 -32.00 -0.56
C HIS A 212 18.86 -31.32 0.73
N LEU A 213 19.06 -30.00 0.72
CA LEU A 213 19.48 -29.21 1.89
C LEU A 213 18.28 -28.66 2.69
N PHE A 214 17.05 -28.82 2.20
CA PHE A 214 15.86 -28.27 2.84
C PHE A 214 15.19 -29.28 3.76
N GLY A 215 14.58 -28.77 4.82
CA GLY A 215 13.85 -29.57 5.80
C GLY A 215 12.36 -29.68 5.47
N PRO A 216 11.63 -30.60 6.14
CA PRO A 216 10.18 -30.73 5.98
C PRO A 216 9.41 -29.45 6.37
N GLU A 217 10.00 -28.63 7.25
CA GLU A 217 9.45 -27.35 7.71
C GLU A 217 9.70 -26.17 6.75
N ASP A 218 10.47 -26.39 5.67
CA ASP A 218 10.76 -25.32 4.72
C ASP A 218 9.59 -25.06 3.78
N ASP A 219 9.03 -23.86 3.92
CA ASP A 219 7.89 -23.46 3.11
C ASP A 219 8.28 -23.06 1.69
N LEU A 220 7.55 -23.57 0.69
CA LEU A 220 7.81 -23.30 -0.72
C LEU A 220 7.77 -21.81 -1.04
N VAL A 221 6.81 -21.05 -0.49
CA VAL A 221 6.74 -19.60 -0.68
C VAL A 221 7.96 -18.92 -0.07
N GLN A 222 8.39 -19.38 1.10
CA GLN A 222 9.57 -18.87 1.76
C GLN A 222 10.84 -19.09 0.93
N LEU A 223 11.02 -20.27 0.35
CA LEU A 223 12.13 -20.57 -0.56
C LEU A 223 12.12 -19.66 -1.79
N LEU A 224 10.96 -19.39 -2.38
CA LEU A 224 10.86 -18.49 -3.55
C LEU A 224 11.20 -17.04 -3.20
N VAL A 225 10.75 -16.55 -2.05
CA VAL A 225 11.08 -15.19 -1.59
C VAL A 225 12.57 -15.10 -1.23
N LEU A 226 13.15 -16.14 -0.62
CA LEU A 226 14.59 -16.28 -0.42
C LEU A 226 15.34 -16.11 -1.75
N GLY A 227 14.95 -16.86 -2.78
CA GLY A 227 15.53 -16.78 -4.13
C GLY A 227 15.46 -15.37 -4.72
N LEU A 228 14.28 -14.76 -4.70
CA LEU A 228 14.08 -13.38 -5.19
C LEU A 228 14.96 -12.37 -4.44
N VAL A 229 14.98 -12.43 -3.11
CA VAL A 229 15.75 -11.50 -2.26
C VAL A 229 17.25 -11.65 -2.52
N ARG A 230 17.76 -12.88 -2.58
CA ARG A 230 19.17 -13.19 -2.85
C ARG A 230 19.59 -12.84 -4.28
N LYS A 231 18.69 -12.93 -5.27
CA LYS A 231 18.91 -12.40 -6.64
C LYS A 231 18.71 -10.88 -6.75
N GLY A 232 18.57 -10.15 -5.64
CA GLY A 232 18.56 -8.69 -5.61
C GLY A 232 17.18 -8.04 -5.81
N VAL A 233 16.10 -8.84 -5.91
CA VAL A 233 14.74 -8.32 -6.09
C VAL A 233 14.24 -7.70 -4.79
N SER A 234 13.78 -6.44 -4.86
CA SER A 234 13.22 -5.75 -3.70
C SER A 234 11.78 -6.20 -3.44
N VAL A 235 11.62 -7.29 -2.68
CA VAL A 235 10.31 -7.82 -2.27
C VAL A 235 9.69 -6.93 -1.19
N GLY A 236 8.59 -6.26 -1.53
CA GLY A 236 7.81 -5.47 -0.57
C GLY A 236 7.03 -6.34 0.41
N ILE A 237 6.60 -5.75 1.51
CA ILE A 237 5.70 -6.43 2.46
C ILE A 237 4.31 -5.82 2.48
N ARG A 238 3.31 -6.65 2.76
CA ARG A 238 1.98 -6.27 3.24
C ARG A 238 1.68 -7.10 4.49
N GLY A 239 1.16 -6.48 5.55
CA GLY A 239 0.60 -7.21 6.69
C GLY A 239 -0.91 -7.44 6.54
N ARG A 240 -1.56 -8.07 7.51
CA ARG A 240 -3.04 -8.22 7.54
C ARG A 240 -3.77 -6.93 7.92
N ARG A 241 -3.25 -6.16 8.88
CA ARG A 241 -3.87 -4.93 9.43
C ARG A 241 -5.35 -5.16 9.79
N ASP A 242 -6.25 -4.78 8.91
CA ASP A 242 -7.70 -4.73 9.02
C ASP A 242 -8.41 -5.79 8.15
N LEU A 243 -7.66 -6.74 7.59
CA LEU A 243 -8.14 -7.79 6.70
C LEU A 243 -7.70 -9.17 7.18
N PHE A 244 -8.52 -10.19 6.91
CA PHE A 244 -8.25 -11.56 7.35
C PHE A 244 -7.38 -12.33 6.35
N TYR A 245 -6.46 -13.13 6.90
CA TYR A 245 -5.76 -14.20 6.21
C TYR A 245 -5.34 -15.26 7.21
N ALA A 246 -5.58 -16.53 6.88
CA ALA A 246 -5.04 -17.69 7.56
C ALA A 246 -4.71 -18.80 6.55
N ARG A 247 -3.79 -19.67 6.95
CA ARG A 247 -3.56 -20.97 6.30
C ARG A 247 -4.13 -22.03 7.22
N VAL A 248 -4.95 -22.92 6.66
CA VAL A 248 -5.61 -23.97 7.42
C VAL A 248 -5.13 -25.33 6.92
N GLY A 249 -4.82 -26.22 7.88
CA GLY A 249 -4.45 -27.61 7.65
C GLY A 249 -5.45 -28.60 8.27
N SER A 250 -6.31 -28.18 9.19
CA SER A 250 -7.31 -29.04 9.83
C SER A 250 -8.72 -28.44 9.82
N GLN A 251 -9.73 -29.28 10.10
CA GLN A 251 -11.11 -28.81 10.20
C GLN A 251 -11.29 -27.86 11.39
N ALA A 252 -10.64 -28.13 12.52
CA ALA A 252 -10.66 -27.26 13.70
C ALA A 252 -10.09 -25.87 13.39
N GLU A 253 -8.97 -25.80 12.66
CA GLU A 253 -8.40 -24.53 12.19
C GLU A 253 -9.32 -23.82 11.20
N THR A 254 -10.01 -24.58 10.35
CA THR A 254 -10.95 -24.03 9.37
C THR A 254 -12.13 -23.36 10.07
N ASP A 255 -12.75 -24.02 11.05
CA ASP A 255 -13.87 -23.47 11.81
C ASP A 255 -13.43 -22.24 12.62
N ALA A 256 -12.25 -22.28 13.25
CA ALA A 256 -11.66 -21.13 13.95
C ALA A 256 -11.36 -19.96 12.99
N ALA A 257 -10.82 -20.25 11.80
CA ALA A 257 -10.52 -19.25 10.79
C ALA A 257 -11.79 -18.56 10.28
N VAL A 258 -12.88 -19.29 10.06
CA VAL A 258 -14.14 -18.67 9.62
C VAL A 258 -14.74 -17.80 10.72
N ALA A 259 -14.72 -18.26 11.98
CA ALA A 259 -15.17 -17.45 13.11
C ALA A 259 -14.36 -16.15 13.25
N ALA A 260 -13.03 -16.24 13.16
CA ALA A 260 -12.14 -15.08 13.20
C ALA A 260 -12.35 -14.14 11.99
N MET A 261 -12.54 -14.70 10.79
CA MET A 261 -12.82 -13.93 9.58
C MET A 261 -14.13 -13.16 9.70
N ALA A 262 -15.19 -13.77 10.25
CA ALA A 262 -16.49 -13.13 10.46
C ALA A 262 -16.42 -11.92 11.42
N GLY A 263 -15.47 -11.93 12.37
CA GLY A 263 -15.22 -10.80 13.28
C GLY A 263 -14.59 -9.58 12.59
N ILE A 264 -14.05 -9.72 11.37
CA ILE A 264 -13.37 -8.65 10.65
C ILE A 264 -14.28 -8.10 9.55
N ASN A 265 -14.71 -6.85 9.72
CA ASN A 265 -15.54 -6.19 8.71
C ASN A 265 -14.72 -5.71 7.51
N GLU A 266 -14.76 -6.48 6.42
CA GLU A 266 -14.07 -6.16 5.18
C GLU A 266 -14.54 -4.84 4.54
N ASP A 267 -15.84 -4.51 4.60
CA ASP A 267 -16.38 -3.25 4.08
C ASP A 267 -15.76 -2.05 4.81
N ARG A 268 -15.65 -2.13 6.14
CA ARG A 268 -15.01 -1.11 6.96
C ARG A 268 -13.53 -0.95 6.62
N ALA A 269 -12.83 -2.06 6.37
CA ALA A 269 -11.45 -2.04 5.93
C ALA A 269 -11.30 -1.35 4.56
N ARG A 270 -12.14 -1.69 3.58
CA ARG A 270 -12.21 -1.01 2.27
C ARG A 270 -12.44 0.49 2.43
N LEU A 271 -13.39 0.86 3.29
CA LEU A 271 -13.74 2.25 3.56
C LEU A 271 -12.59 3.05 4.19
N ASN A 272 -11.88 2.45 5.16
CA ASN A 272 -10.73 3.08 5.79
C ASN A 272 -9.57 3.26 4.79
N ASN A 273 -9.31 2.25 3.97
CA ASN A 273 -8.26 2.27 2.95
C ASN A 273 -8.59 3.19 1.76
N ALA A 274 -9.88 3.57 1.58
CA ALA A 274 -10.29 4.55 0.59
C ALA A 274 -9.87 5.99 0.93
N VAL A 275 -9.55 6.29 2.20
CA VAL A 275 -8.99 7.60 2.60
C VAL A 275 -7.49 7.61 2.33
N LYS A 276 -6.97 8.70 1.73
CA LYS A 276 -5.53 8.82 1.46
C LYS A 276 -4.79 9.02 2.78
N GLY A 277 -3.89 8.09 3.13
CA GLY A 277 -3.08 8.21 4.35
C GLY A 277 -2.07 9.37 4.36
N ALA A 278 -2.00 10.18 3.30
CA ALA A 278 -1.07 11.29 3.15
C ALA A 278 -1.74 12.67 3.17
N ASP A 279 -3.01 12.75 3.60
CA ASP A 279 -3.79 13.98 3.61
C ASP A 279 -3.20 15.08 4.53
N GLY A 280 -3.62 16.31 4.28
CA GLY A 280 -3.33 17.48 5.11
C GLY A 280 -4.08 17.42 6.45
N PHE A 281 -3.74 18.32 7.37
CA PHE A 281 -4.45 18.46 8.65
C PHE A 281 -5.94 18.72 8.41
N PHE A 282 -6.27 19.71 7.58
CA PHE A 282 -7.66 20.10 7.36
C PHE A 282 -8.47 18.94 6.75
N THR A 283 -7.96 18.35 5.67
CA THR A 283 -8.59 17.21 5.00
C THR A 283 -8.75 16.00 5.92
N THR A 284 -7.81 15.76 6.84
CA THR A 284 -7.90 14.61 7.75
C THR A 284 -9.01 14.78 8.77
N TYR A 285 -9.07 15.92 9.47
CA TYR A 285 -9.99 16.09 10.60
C TYR A 285 -11.35 16.65 10.21
N PHE A 286 -11.39 17.57 9.24
CA PHE A 286 -12.61 18.29 8.88
C PHE A 286 -13.30 17.74 7.63
N VAL A 287 -12.72 16.78 6.92
CA VAL A 287 -13.34 16.21 5.71
C VAL A 287 -13.40 14.68 5.78
N SER A 288 -12.24 14.03 5.86
CA SER A 288 -12.12 12.58 5.73
C SER A 288 -12.77 11.78 6.87
N THR A 289 -13.02 12.41 8.02
CA THR A 289 -13.73 11.82 9.16
C THR A 289 -15.12 11.32 8.75
N TYR A 290 -15.83 12.09 7.93
CA TYR A 290 -17.20 11.77 7.49
C TYR A 290 -17.34 11.54 5.98
N SER A 291 -16.49 12.15 5.13
CA SER A 291 -16.63 12.07 3.66
C SER A 291 -16.57 10.64 3.13
N ARG A 292 -15.82 9.76 3.79
CA ARG A 292 -15.77 8.33 3.44
C ARG A 292 -17.17 7.69 3.48
N PHE A 293 -18.03 8.06 4.42
CA PHE A 293 -19.39 7.54 4.48
C PHE A 293 -20.26 8.05 3.34
N ILE A 294 -20.02 9.27 2.87
CA ILE A 294 -20.64 9.82 1.65
C ILE A 294 -20.18 9.02 0.44
N ALA A 295 -18.89 8.69 0.33
CA ALA A 295 -18.36 7.85 -0.74
C ALA A 295 -19.01 6.46 -0.76
N ARG A 296 -19.19 5.84 0.41
CA ARG A 296 -19.92 4.56 0.52
C ARG A 296 -21.38 4.70 0.12
N TRP A 297 -22.06 5.75 0.57
CA TRP A 297 -23.44 6.02 0.18
C TRP A 297 -23.57 6.22 -1.34
N ALA A 298 -22.66 6.98 -1.96
CA ALA A 298 -22.61 7.21 -3.39
C ALA A 298 -22.39 5.92 -4.17
N ALA A 299 -21.49 5.04 -3.69
CA ALA A 299 -21.24 3.73 -4.28
C ALA A 299 -22.50 2.86 -4.26
N ARG A 300 -23.23 2.83 -3.14
CA ARG A 300 -24.50 2.08 -3.01
C ARG A 300 -25.61 2.63 -3.89
N ARG A 301 -25.58 3.93 -4.21
CA ARG A 301 -26.50 4.57 -5.16
C ARG A 301 -26.07 4.44 -6.62
N GLY A 302 -24.97 3.74 -6.90
CA GLY A 302 -24.46 3.54 -8.25
C GLY A 302 -23.83 4.79 -8.88
N LEU A 303 -23.57 5.85 -8.12
CA LEU A 303 -22.90 7.05 -8.63
C LEU A 303 -21.48 6.71 -9.08
N THR A 304 -21.06 7.35 -10.18
CA THR A 304 -19.70 7.23 -10.70
C THR A 304 -18.79 8.31 -10.10
N PRO A 305 -17.47 8.06 -9.96
CA PRO A 305 -16.52 9.09 -9.53
C PRO A 305 -16.64 10.39 -10.35
N ASN A 306 -16.74 10.28 -11.67
CA ASN A 306 -16.85 11.44 -12.56
C ASN A 306 -18.12 12.28 -12.32
N GLN A 307 -19.25 11.66 -11.96
CA GLN A 307 -20.47 12.40 -11.59
C GLN A 307 -20.25 13.20 -10.30
N VAL A 308 -19.56 12.61 -9.31
CA VAL A 308 -19.21 13.29 -8.06
C VAL A 308 -18.23 14.43 -8.30
N THR A 309 -17.24 14.24 -9.18
CA THR A 309 -16.34 15.31 -9.63
C THR A 309 -17.11 16.46 -10.26
N LEU A 310 -18.11 16.19 -11.12
CA LEU A 310 -18.94 17.23 -11.72
C LEU A 310 -19.74 18.02 -10.69
N ILE A 311 -20.27 17.36 -9.65
CA ILE A 311 -20.92 18.03 -8.51
C ILE A 311 -19.93 18.99 -7.82
N SER A 312 -18.70 18.52 -7.55
CA SER A 312 -17.65 19.36 -6.97
C SER A 312 -17.34 20.59 -7.84
N ILE A 313 -17.23 20.41 -9.16
CA ILE A 313 -16.98 21.50 -10.12
C ILE A 313 -18.11 22.52 -10.08
N ALA A 314 -19.37 22.05 -10.15
CA ALA A 314 -20.54 22.93 -10.11
C ALA A 314 -20.58 23.77 -8.82
N LEU A 315 -20.32 23.16 -7.66
CA LEU A 315 -20.22 23.87 -6.38
C LEU A 315 -19.10 24.92 -6.38
N GLY A 316 -17.95 24.62 -7.00
CA GLY A 316 -16.85 25.58 -7.14
C GLY A 316 -17.22 26.80 -7.99
N VAL A 317 -17.92 26.60 -9.10
CA VAL A 317 -18.41 27.70 -9.96
C VAL A 317 -19.48 28.53 -9.23
N LEU A 318 -20.42 27.88 -8.55
CA LEU A 318 -21.43 28.55 -7.73
C LEU A 318 -20.80 29.36 -6.60
N SER A 319 -19.73 28.83 -5.97
CA SER A 319 -18.97 29.55 -4.96
C SER A 319 -18.36 30.84 -5.51
N ALA A 320 -17.72 30.79 -6.68
CA ALA A 320 -17.18 31.99 -7.32
C ALA A 320 -18.26 33.02 -7.67
N GLY A 321 -19.43 32.57 -8.14
CA GLY A 321 -20.59 33.44 -8.36
C GLY A 321 -21.07 34.12 -7.08
N ALA A 322 -21.11 33.38 -5.96
CA ALA A 322 -21.48 33.94 -4.66
C ALA A 322 -20.46 34.98 -4.16
N PHE A 323 -19.16 34.71 -4.31
CA PHE A 323 -18.11 35.68 -4.01
C PHE A 323 -18.20 36.94 -4.88
N ALA A 324 -18.54 36.78 -6.17
CA ALA A 324 -18.66 37.89 -7.11
C ALA A 324 -19.78 38.89 -6.78
N THR A 325 -20.74 38.53 -5.91
CA THR A 325 -21.77 39.46 -5.45
C THR A 325 -21.22 40.63 -4.63
N GLY A 326 -20.01 40.50 -4.07
CA GLY A 326 -19.39 41.52 -3.20
C GLY A 326 -20.08 41.72 -1.85
N THR A 327 -21.15 40.98 -1.56
CA THR A 327 -21.88 41.07 -0.28
C THR A 327 -21.29 40.14 0.76
N ARG A 328 -21.47 40.48 2.04
CA ARG A 328 -21.05 39.61 3.15
C ARG A 328 -21.77 38.25 3.14
N ALA A 329 -23.07 38.25 2.86
CA ALA A 329 -23.84 37.02 2.72
C ALA A 329 -23.33 36.15 1.56
N GLY A 330 -23.00 36.77 0.42
CA GLY A 330 -22.37 36.10 -0.71
C GLY A 330 -21.00 35.53 -0.37
N ALA A 331 -20.20 36.22 0.43
CA ALA A 331 -18.91 35.71 0.88
C ALA A 331 -19.03 34.50 1.82
N VAL A 332 -19.99 34.51 2.75
CA VAL A 332 -20.29 33.36 3.62
C VAL A 332 -20.80 32.18 2.79
N ALA A 333 -21.74 32.43 1.88
CA ALA A 333 -22.28 31.40 0.97
C ALA A 333 -21.17 30.81 0.08
N GLY A 334 -20.31 31.67 -0.49
CA GLY A 334 -19.14 31.27 -1.27
C GLY A 334 -18.18 30.40 -0.48
N GLY A 335 -17.90 30.76 0.78
CA GLY A 335 -17.05 29.99 1.70
C GLY A 335 -17.62 28.60 2.01
N LEU A 336 -18.93 28.49 2.25
CA LEU A 336 -19.59 27.20 2.46
C LEU A 336 -19.59 26.35 1.18
N LEU A 337 -19.88 26.95 0.03
CA LEU A 337 -19.92 26.26 -1.25
C LEU A 337 -18.53 25.71 -1.64
N ILE A 338 -17.45 26.48 -1.45
CA ILE A 338 -16.09 26.02 -1.77
C ILE A 338 -15.62 24.93 -0.81
N TYR A 339 -16.04 24.99 0.46
CA TYR A 339 -15.83 23.91 1.41
C TYR A 339 -16.51 22.61 0.94
N PHE A 340 -17.79 22.66 0.59
CA PHE A 340 -18.49 21.47 0.10
C PHE A 340 -17.97 20.99 -1.25
N ALA A 341 -17.56 21.91 -2.15
CA ALA A 341 -16.85 21.54 -3.38
C ALA A 341 -15.60 20.69 -3.06
N PHE A 342 -14.80 21.11 -2.08
CA PHE A 342 -13.63 20.35 -1.62
C PHE A 342 -13.98 19.01 -0.93
N VAL A 343 -15.10 18.96 -0.19
CA VAL A 343 -15.60 17.70 0.37
C VAL A 343 -15.91 16.71 -0.75
N PHE A 344 -16.67 17.12 -1.77
CA PHE A 344 -17.05 16.23 -2.88
C PHE A 344 -15.86 15.82 -3.76
N ASP A 345 -14.85 16.68 -3.88
CA ASP A 345 -13.56 16.36 -4.49
C ASP A 345 -12.87 15.21 -3.75
N CYS A 346 -12.83 15.27 -2.41
CA CYS A 346 -12.32 14.14 -1.63
C CYS A 346 -13.17 12.87 -1.79
N VAL A 347 -14.50 13.03 -1.91
CA VAL A 347 -15.45 11.92 -2.07
C VAL A 347 -15.26 11.21 -3.40
N ASP A 348 -14.99 11.90 -4.51
CA ASP A 348 -14.84 11.24 -5.81
C ASP A 348 -13.66 10.24 -5.82
N GLY A 349 -12.54 10.63 -5.22
CA GLY A 349 -11.35 9.80 -5.16
C GLY A 349 -11.53 8.68 -4.14
N GLN A 350 -12.23 8.95 -3.03
CA GLN A 350 -12.61 7.92 -2.06
C GLN A 350 -13.57 6.89 -2.69
N LEU A 351 -14.54 7.35 -3.49
CA LEU A 351 -15.48 6.52 -4.22
C LEU A 351 -14.76 5.67 -5.28
N ALA A 352 -13.83 6.26 -6.06
CA ALA A 352 -13.03 5.52 -7.02
C ALA A 352 -12.22 4.40 -6.37
N ARG A 353 -11.61 4.65 -5.20
CA ARG A 353 -10.86 3.64 -4.44
C ARG A 353 -11.76 2.57 -3.83
N TYR A 354 -12.85 2.97 -3.19
CA TYR A 354 -13.79 2.07 -2.52
C TYR A 354 -14.54 1.17 -3.52
N ALA A 355 -15.04 1.74 -4.62
CA ALA A 355 -15.74 1.00 -5.68
C ALA A 355 -14.80 0.34 -6.69
N ARG A 356 -13.48 0.49 -6.53
CA ARG A 356 -12.43 0.00 -7.46
C ARG A 356 -12.61 0.49 -8.91
N LYS A 357 -13.29 1.63 -9.09
CA LYS A 357 -13.55 2.28 -10.39
C LYS A 357 -12.50 3.35 -10.65
N PHE A 358 -11.37 2.93 -11.22
CA PHE A 358 -10.29 3.84 -11.62
C PHE A 358 -10.33 4.08 -13.13
N GLY A 359 -10.10 5.33 -13.54
CA GLY A 359 -10.01 5.70 -14.95
C GLY A 359 -8.97 6.78 -15.16
N VAL A 360 -8.32 6.76 -16.34
CA VAL A 360 -7.36 7.79 -16.74
C VAL A 360 -8.07 9.15 -16.85
N LEU A 361 -9.26 9.17 -17.46
CA LEU A 361 -10.09 10.37 -17.55
C LEU A 361 -10.42 10.93 -16.16
N GLY A 362 -10.89 10.09 -15.24
CA GLY A 362 -11.22 10.52 -13.88
C GLY A 362 -10.01 11.10 -13.15
N ALA A 363 -8.85 10.45 -13.23
CA ALA A 363 -7.60 10.97 -12.65
C ALA A 363 -7.14 12.28 -13.29
N TRP A 364 -7.37 12.47 -14.59
CA TRP A 364 -7.07 13.72 -15.29
C TRP A 364 -8.09 14.83 -14.99
N LEU A 365 -9.37 14.51 -14.80
CA LEU A 365 -10.42 15.46 -14.40
C LEU A 365 -10.19 15.96 -12.97
N ASP A 366 -10.05 15.05 -12.01
CA ASP A 366 -9.69 15.33 -10.59
C ASP A 366 -8.48 16.27 -10.54
N ALA A 367 -7.44 15.90 -11.28
CA ALA A 367 -6.32 16.76 -11.51
C ALA A 367 -6.75 18.14 -12.08
N THR A 368 -7.19 18.25 -13.31
CA THR A 368 -7.37 19.55 -13.96
C THR A 368 -8.32 20.49 -13.21
N PHE A 369 -9.42 19.97 -12.67
CA PHE A 369 -10.49 20.77 -12.08
C PHE A 369 -10.27 21.19 -10.63
N ASP A 370 -9.41 20.49 -9.87
CA ASP A 370 -8.87 21.02 -8.61
C ASP A 370 -8.32 22.44 -8.77
N ARG A 371 -7.58 22.65 -9.87
CA ARG A 371 -6.87 23.91 -10.15
C ARG A 371 -7.82 24.94 -10.74
N ALA A 372 -8.68 24.52 -11.66
CA ALA A 372 -9.68 25.39 -12.24
C ALA A 372 -10.60 25.99 -11.16
N LYS A 373 -11.06 25.19 -10.18
CA LYS A 373 -11.89 25.67 -9.06
C LYS A 373 -11.20 26.79 -8.27
N GLU A 374 -9.93 26.60 -7.91
CA GLU A 374 -9.15 27.59 -7.16
C GLU A 374 -9.07 28.92 -7.94
N TYR A 375 -8.79 28.88 -9.24
CA TYR A 375 -8.64 30.09 -10.06
C TYR A 375 -9.98 30.79 -10.35
N VAL A 376 -11.05 30.02 -10.55
CA VAL A 376 -12.41 30.57 -10.72
C VAL A 376 -12.86 31.29 -9.45
N VAL A 377 -12.54 30.76 -8.27
CA VAL A 377 -12.80 31.44 -6.99
C VAL A 377 -11.98 32.71 -6.83
N PHE A 378 -10.71 32.73 -7.27
CA PHE A 378 -9.90 33.96 -7.26
C PHE A 378 -10.53 35.04 -8.14
N ALA A 379 -11.01 34.70 -9.33
CA ALA A 379 -11.72 35.64 -10.19
C ALA A 379 -13.01 36.14 -9.51
N GLY A 380 -13.80 35.26 -8.90
CA GLY A 380 -15.01 35.64 -8.16
C GLY A 380 -14.74 36.62 -7.01
N LEU A 381 -13.70 36.36 -6.22
CA LEU A 381 -13.28 37.28 -5.14
C LEU A 381 -12.80 38.63 -5.66
N ALA A 382 -12.06 38.66 -6.77
CA ALA A 382 -11.58 39.90 -7.37
C ALA A 382 -12.73 40.75 -7.94
N VAL A 383 -13.68 40.12 -8.65
CA VAL A 383 -14.91 40.77 -9.12
C VAL A 383 -15.71 41.30 -7.93
N GLY A 384 -15.91 40.48 -6.90
CA GLY A 384 -16.65 40.86 -5.70
C GLY A 384 -16.05 42.07 -4.97
N SER A 385 -14.71 42.18 -4.92
CA SER A 385 -14.00 43.33 -4.35
C SER A 385 -14.35 44.64 -5.06
N ILE A 386 -14.41 44.61 -6.40
CA ILE A 386 -14.79 45.77 -7.21
C ILE A 386 -16.26 46.12 -7.00
N VAL A 387 -17.15 45.12 -7.05
CA VAL A 387 -18.59 45.31 -6.84
C VAL A 387 -18.89 45.89 -5.45
N ALA A 388 -18.13 45.49 -4.43
CA ALA A 388 -18.25 46.00 -3.06
C ALA A 388 -17.63 47.38 -2.85
N GLY A 389 -16.93 47.95 -3.85
CA GLY A 389 -16.21 49.23 -3.71
C GLY A 389 -14.94 49.16 -2.84
N GLN A 390 -14.38 47.96 -2.61
CA GLN A 390 -13.20 47.73 -1.76
C GLN A 390 -11.85 47.91 -2.51
N GLY A 391 -11.93 48.34 -3.77
CA GLY A 391 -10.79 48.57 -4.65
C GLY A 391 -10.33 47.34 -5.41
N ASP A 392 -9.34 47.55 -6.28
CA ASP A 392 -8.80 46.53 -7.17
C ASP A 392 -7.84 45.59 -6.43
N VAL A 393 -8.09 44.29 -6.55
CA VAL A 393 -7.26 43.19 -6.01
C VAL A 393 -6.79 42.23 -7.10
N TRP A 394 -7.01 42.52 -8.38
CA TRP A 394 -6.60 41.67 -9.51
C TRP A 394 -5.10 41.41 -9.51
N THR A 395 -4.28 42.40 -9.17
CA THR A 395 -2.83 42.20 -9.05
C THR A 395 -2.50 41.13 -8.00
N LEU A 396 -3.15 41.17 -6.83
CA LEU A 396 -2.94 40.17 -5.78
C LEU A 396 -3.46 38.79 -6.21
N ALA A 397 -4.59 38.74 -6.91
CA ALA A 397 -5.13 37.50 -7.47
C ALA A 397 -4.18 36.86 -8.49
N LEU A 398 -3.60 37.66 -9.40
CA LEU A 398 -2.63 37.19 -10.39
C LEU A 398 -1.31 36.74 -9.75
N VAL A 399 -0.84 37.43 -8.71
CA VAL A 399 0.34 37.00 -7.94
C VAL A 399 0.05 35.68 -7.22
N ALA A 400 -1.10 35.54 -6.56
CA ALA A 400 -1.50 34.30 -5.89
C ALA A 400 -1.59 33.13 -6.89
N LEU A 401 -2.23 33.35 -8.05
CA LEU A 401 -2.33 32.39 -9.13
C LEU A 401 -0.94 31.97 -9.64
N SER A 402 -0.03 32.94 -9.82
CA SER A 402 1.33 32.69 -10.31
C SER A 402 2.13 31.85 -9.32
N VAL A 403 2.14 32.23 -8.04
CA VAL A 403 2.83 31.49 -6.97
C VAL A 403 2.30 30.05 -6.90
N GLN A 404 0.98 29.88 -6.93
CA GLN A 404 0.36 28.56 -6.83
C GLN A 404 0.61 27.69 -8.06
N SER A 405 0.59 28.29 -9.26
CA SER A 405 0.90 27.61 -10.53
C SER A 405 2.35 27.11 -10.56
N VAL A 406 3.32 27.97 -10.23
CA VAL A 406 4.74 27.61 -10.19
C VAL A 406 4.99 26.50 -9.18
N ARG A 407 4.43 26.64 -7.97
CA ARG A 407 4.56 25.63 -6.93
C ARG A 407 4.00 24.28 -7.37
N HIS A 408 2.81 24.25 -7.96
CA HIS A 408 2.22 23.02 -8.47
C HIS A 408 3.06 22.38 -9.55
N LEU A 409 3.57 23.17 -10.51
CA LEU A 409 4.45 22.67 -11.56
C LEU A 409 5.71 22.00 -10.97
N LEU A 410 6.31 22.62 -9.94
CA LEU A 410 7.45 22.04 -9.22
C LEU A 410 7.07 20.73 -8.49
N ASP A 411 5.89 20.68 -7.87
CA ASP A 411 5.37 19.49 -7.18
C ASP A 411 5.15 18.32 -8.15
N PHE A 412 4.52 18.59 -9.28
CA PHE A 412 4.30 17.60 -10.33
C PHE A 412 5.62 17.13 -10.94
N SER A 413 6.50 18.05 -11.32
CA SER A 413 7.79 17.73 -11.95
C SER A 413 8.67 16.89 -11.03
N PHE A 414 8.81 17.26 -9.76
CA PHE A 414 9.58 16.48 -8.80
C PHE A 414 8.95 15.11 -8.52
N GLY A 415 7.61 15.05 -8.42
CA GLY A 415 6.89 13.80 -8.22
C GLY A 415 7.07 12.82 -9.38
N VAL A 416 7.00 13.29 -10.61
CA VAL A 416 7.23 12.49 -11.83
C VAL A 416 8.67 11.99 -11.88
N ALA A 417 9.65 12.86 -11.63
CA ALA A 417 11.07 12.49 -11.63
C ALA A 417 11.38 11.38 -10.60
N ASN A 418 10.81 11.46 -9.40
CA ASN A 418 11.00 10.42 -8.38
C ASN A 418 10.25 9.12 -8.66
N ARG A 419 9.08 9.16 -9.32
CA ARG A 419 8.34 7.94 -9.70
C ARG A 419 9.06 7.13 -10.78
N ARG A 420 9.87 7.78 -11.63
CA ARG A 420 10.65 7.11 -12.68
C ARG A 420 11.86 6.35 -12.14
N LYS A 421 12.33 6.65 -10.92
CA LYS A 421 13.48 5.96 -10.33
C LYS A 421 13.08 4.53 -9.90
N PRO A 422 13.66 3.47 -10.48
CA PRO A 422 13.38 2.12 -10.04
C PRO A 422 13.81 1.95 -8.58
N PRO A 423 13.14 1.08 -7.81
CA PRO A 423 13.59 0.76 -6.46
C PRO A 423 15.02 0.25 -6.51
N VAL A 424 15.86 0.74 -5.59
CA VAL A 424 17.26 0.32 -5.51
C VAL A 424 17.31 -1.19 -5.22
N PRO A 425 17.92 -2.00 -6.10
CA PRO A 425 18.04 -3.45 -5.91
C PRO A 425 18.74 -3.78 -4.59
N LEU A 426 18.41 -4.93 -4.01
CA LEU A 426 19.19 -5.49 -2.91
C LEU A 426 20.57 -5.92 -3.44
N PRO A 427 21.62 -5.92 -2.59
CA PRO A 427 22.84 -6.66 -2.92
C PRO A 427 22.49 -8.10 -3.25
N THR A 428 23.13 -8.67 -4.26
CA THR A 428 22.96 -10.08 -4.59
C THR A 428 23.78 -10.95 -3.64
N LEU A 429 23.29 -12.15 -3.39
CA LEU A 429 23.93 -13.18 -2.59
C LEU A 429 23.70 -14.52 -3.31
N ALA A 430 24.73 -15.35 -3.43
CA ALA A 430 24.55 -16.66 -4.05
C ALA A 430 23.67 -17.56 -3.18
N LEU A 431 22.84 -18.39 -3.81
CA LEU A 431 21.91 -19.25 -3.09
C LEU A 431 22.62 -20.29 -2.21
N ASN A 432 23.80 -20.76 -2.60
CA ASN A 432 24.57 -21.72 -1.81
C ASN A 432 25.21 -21.17 -0.53
N VAL A 433 25.19 -19.85 -0.29
CA VAL A 433 25.79 -19.26 0.93
C VAL A 433 24.90 -19.56 2.14
N PRO A 434 25.42 -20.18 3.21
CA PRO A 434 24.58 -20.66 4.32
C PRO A 434 24.01 -19.55 5.22
N ASP A 435 24.54 -18.33 5.21
CA ASP A 435 24.01 -17.24 6.04
C ASP A 435 23.87 -15.90 5.31
N ASP A 436 23.27 -14.91 5.98
CA ASP A 436 23.02 -13.58 5.42
C ASP A 436 24.04 -12.50 5.84
N ARG A 437 25.18 -12.86 6.46
CA ARG A 437 26.20 -11.86 6.86
C ARG A 437 26.68 -11.02 5.68
N PRO A 438 27.02 -11.57 4.50
CA PRO A 438 27.49 -10.75 3.39
C PRO A 438 26.42 -9.75 2.91
N LEU A 439 25.15 -10.16 2.97
CA LEU A 439 24.02 -9.30 2.61
C LEU A 439 23.83 -8.19 3.65
N ARG A 440 23.91 -8.52 4.95
CA ARG A 440 23.89 -7.55 6.06
C ARG A 440 25.01 -6.52 5.90
N ASP A 441 26.24 -6.97 5.74
CA ASP A 441 27.42 -6.12 5.65
C ASP A 441 27.35 -5.18 4.43
N ALA A 442 26.88 -5.69 3.29
CA ALA A 442 26.64 -4.88 2.09
C ALA A 442 25.56 -3.80 2.31
N LEU A 443 24.49 -4.13 3.04
CA LEU A 443 23.44 -3.18 3.39
C LEU A 443 23.93 -2.13 4.40
N GLU A 444 24.79 -2.51 5.34
CA GLU A 444 25.39 -1.63 6.33
C GLU A 444 26.42 -0.69 5.70
N LYS A 445 27.28 -1.19 4.81
CA LYS A 445 28.17 -0.34 4.01
C LYS A 445 27.36 0.70 3.23
N ARG A 446 26.28 0.29 2.56
CA ARG A 446 25.34 1.22 1.88
C ARG A 446 24.69 2.21 2.85
N ARG A 447 24.36 1.80 4.08
CA ARG A 447 23.79 2.67 5.13
C ARG A 447 24.82 3.72 5.55
N ASN A 448 26.07 3.32 5.78
CA ASN A 448 27.14 4.18 6.29
C ASN A 448 27.55 5.22 5.24
N THR A 449 27.72 4.83 3.96
CA THR A 449 27.95 5.77 2.85
C THR A 449 26.83 6.80 2.72
N ARG A 450 25.59 6.43 3.06
CA ARG A 450 24.42 7.33 2.98
C ARG A 450 24.22 8.24 4.19
N THR A 451 24.99 8.08 5.27
CA THR A 451 24.71 8.75 6.55
C THR A 451 25.53 10.03 6.79
N GLY A 452 26.42 10.41 5.87
CA GLY A 452 27.18 11.67 5.96
C GLY A 452 26.42 12.93 5.50
N GLY A 453 26.84 14.09 6.04
CA GLY A 453 26.46 15.43 5.55
C GLY A 453 24.99 15.83 5.73
N VAL A 454 24.42 16.49 4.72
CA VAL A 454 23.03 17.02 4.68
C VAL A 454 21.97 15.97 5.02
N ARG A 455 22.24 14.67 4.76
CA ARG A 455 21.33 13.56 5.12
C ARG A 455 21.21 13.34 6.63
N GLY A 456 22.26 13.60 7.41
CA GLY A 456 22.21 13.53 8.87
C GLY A 456 21.26 14.55 9.47
N LEU A 457 21.33 15.80 8.98
CA LEU A 457 20.41 16.87 9.35
C LEU A 457 18.95 16.52 8.97
N LEU A 458 18.76 15.98 7.76
CA LEU A 458 17.46 15.50 7.31
C LEU A 458 16.90 14.39 8.22
N LYS A 459 17.74 13.48 8.72
CA LYS A 459 17.32 12.42 9.66
C LYS A 459 16.85 13.01 10.98
N LEU A 460 17.61 13.91 11.60
CA LEU A 460 17.22 14.61 12.84
C LEU A 460 15.88 15.32 12.65
N TRP A 461 15.74 16.03 11.53
CA TRP A 461 14.50 16.69 11.19
C TRP A 461 13.37 15.66 11.04
N THR A 462 13.53 14.56 10.29
CA THR A 462 12.49 13.51 10.22
C THR A 462 12.13 12.92 11.58
N ARG A 463 13.09 12.77 12.51
CA ARG A 463 12.88 12.24 13.86
C ARG A 463 12.00 13.18 14.71
N ALA A 464 12.19 14.50 14.59
CA ALA A 464 11.33 15.48 15.25
C ALA A 464 9.86 15.43 14.75
N GLY A 465 9.61 14.85 13.56
CA GLY A 465 8.26 14.64 13.04
C GLY A 465 7.47 13.53 13.74
N ARG A 466 8.05 12.84 14.74
CA ARG A 466 7.34 11.88 15.58
C ARG A 466 6.34 12.55 16.52
N PHE A 467 6.61 13.78 16.95
CA PHE A 467 5.67 14.55 17.77
C PHE A 467 4.46 14.97 16.94
N ARG A 468 3.24 14.70 17.44
CA ARG A 468 1.98 14.96 16.70
C ARG A 468 1.86 16.42 16.24
N ALA A 469 2.21 17.38 17.10
CA ALA A 469 2.14 18.81 16.76
C ALA A 469 3.09 19.15 15.59
N VAL A 470 4.34 18.69 15.66
CA VAL A 470 5.34 18.90 14.60
C VAL A 470 4.94 18.19 13.31
N HIS A 471 4.37 16.98 13.41
CA HIS A 471 3.84 16.25 12.26
C HIS A 471 2.79 17.08 11.49
N TRP A 472 1.80 17.61 12.21
CA TRP A 472 0.74 18.40 11.59
C TRP A 472 1.22 19.77 11.12
N ALA A 473 2.07 20.44 11.87
CA ALA A 473 2.69 21.69 11.43
C ALA A 473 3.43 21.51 10.09
N ARG A 474 4.17 20.40 9.92
CA ARG A 474 4.85 20.08 8.65
C ARG A 474 3.91 19.77 7.50
N LYS A 475 2.73 19.23 7.79
CA LYS A 475 1.69 19.00 6.78
C LYS A 475 1.05 20.31 6.35
N MET A 476 0.78 21.21 7.30
CA MET A 476 0.16 22.51 7.07
C MET A 476 1.11 23.53 6.42
N ILE A 477 2.39 23.56 6.77
CA ILE A 477 3.36 24.52 6.19
C ILE A 477 3.52 24.35 4.67
N VAL A 478 3.30 23.13 4.17
CA VAL A 478 3.28 22.86 2.73
C VAL A 478 2.03 23.47 2.09
N PHE A 479 1.06 23.99 2.83
CA PHE A 479 -0.19 24.57 2.36
C PHE A 479 -0.90 23.69 1.32
N PRO A 480 -1.29 22.46 1.69
CA PRO A 480 -2.03 21.54 0.81
C PRO A 480 -3.39 22.12 0.42
N ILE A 481 -4.04 21.48 -0.58
CA ILE A 481 -5.31 21.94 -1.15
C ILE A 481 -6.36 22.20 -0.05
N GLY A 482 -6.54 21.27 0.89
CA GLY A 482 -7.52 21.44 1.97
C GLY A 482 -7.27 22.67 2.83
N GLU A 483 -6.03 22.92 3.24
CA GLU A 483 -5.65 24.10 4.02
C GLU A 483 -5.86 25.40 3.24
N ARG A 484 -5.64 25.40 1.92
CA ARG A 484 -5.88 26.57 1.08
C ARG A 484 -7.37 26.88 0.96
N PHE A 485 -8.18 25.86 0.69
CA PHE A 485 -9.63 26.01 0.58
C PHE A 485 -10.24 26.43 1.92
N ALA A 486 -9.72 25.91 3.04
CA ALA A 486 -10.09 26.38 4.37
C ALA A 486 -9.71 27.85 4.60
N ALA A 487 -8.48 28.25 4.23
CA ALA A 487 -8.05 29.64 4.33
C ALA A 487 -8.97 30.55 3.53
N ILE A 488 -9.25 30.23 2.26
CA ILE A 488 -10.16 31.00 1.40
C ILE A 488 -11.55 31.11 2.04
N ALA A 489 -12.14 29.98 2.44
CA ALA A 489 -13.48 29.94 3.01
C ALA A 489 -13.60 30.79 4.27
N ILE A 490 -12.61 30.71 5.16
CA ILE A 490 -12.62 31.44 6.43
C ILE A 490 -12.31 32.91 6.22
N THR A 491 -11.22 33.25 5.51
CA THR A 491 -10.80 34.64 5.38
C THR A 491 -11.75 35.45 4.52
N ALA A 492 -12.33 34.87 3.46
CA ALA A 492 -13.31 35.59 2.65
C ALA A 492 -14.63 35.80 3.40
N ALA A 493 -15.04 34.83 4.23
CA ALA A 493 -16.25 34.95 5.04
C ALA A 493 -16.09 35.91 6.21
N ILE A 494 -14.86 36.17 6.70
CA ILE A 494 -14.60 37.02 7.89
C ILE A 494 -14.04 38.39 7.53
N PHE A 495 -13.25 38.50 6.45
CA PHE A 495 -12.52 39.71 6.07
C PHE A 495 -12.79 40.10 4.62
N GLU A 496 -12.15 41.18 4.17
CA GLU A 496 -12.18 41.63 2.78
C GLU A 496 -11.34 40.71 1.88
N PRO A 497 -11.65 40.62 0.57
CA PRO A 497 -10.89 39.80 -0.40
C PRO A 497 -9.38 40.05 -0.40
N ARG A 498 -8.95 41.28 -0.09
CA ARG A 498 -7.54 41.65 0.05
C ARG A 498 -6.81 40.77 1.07
N ILE A 499 -7.40 40.53 2.24
CA ILE A 499 -6.81 39.70 3.30
C ILE A 499 -6.71 38.24 2.86
N THR A 500 -7.72 37.75 2.14
CA THR A 500 -7.70 36.41 1.55
C THR A 500 -6.52 36.25 0.59
N PHE A 501 -6.33 37.18 -0.35
CA PHE A 501 -5.20 37.10 -1.27
C PHE A 501 -3.85 37.27 -0.59
N LEU A 502 -3.71 38.20 0.37
CA LEU A 502 -2.47 38.34 1.14
C LEU A 502 -2.14 37.05 1.89
N THR A 503 -3.13 36.39 2.50
CA THR A 503 -2.95 35.09 3.17
C THR A 503 -2.43 34.04 2.20
N LEU A 504 -3.03 33.96 1.00
CA LEU A 504 -2.63 33.01 -0.04
C LEU A 504 -1.22 33.27 -0.56
N VAL A 505 -0.85 34.53 -0.81
CA VAL A 505 0.47 34.91 -1.30
C VAL A 505 1.54 34.64 -0.25
N ILE A 506 1.33 35.08 1.00
CA ILE A 506 2.31 34.93 2.09
C ILE A 506 2.51 33.44 2.40
N TRP A 507 1.45 32.71 2.68
CA TRP A 507 1.56 31.28 3.01
C TRP A 507 2.02 30.48 1.80
N GLY A 508 1.51 30.76 0.60
CA GLY A 508 1.94 30.14 -0.65
C GLY A 508 3.44 30.30 -0.90
N THR A 509 3.99 31.49 -0.63
CA THR A 509 5.43 31.77 -0.76
C THR A 509 6.25 31.00 0.28
N ILE A 510 5.82 30.98 1.55
CA ILE A 510 6.46 30.18 2.60
C ILE A 510 6.47 28.69 2.23
N ALA A 511 5.34 28.18 1.76
CA ALA A 511 5.20 26.80 1.31
C ALA A 511 6.12 26.48 0.13
N ALA A 512 6.23 27.39 -0.85
CA ALA A 512 7.12 27.25 -2.00
C ALA A 512 8.59 27.21 -1.55
N ALA A 513 9.02 28.14 -0.71
CA ALA A 513 10.37 28.19 -0.18
C ALA A 513 10.72 26.91 0.61
N TYR A 514 9.83 26.48 1.50
CA TYR A 514 10.00 25.28 2.31
C TYR A 514 10.08 24.00 1.45
N THR A 515 9.17 23.83 0.49
CA THR A 515 9.16 22.64 -0.37
C THR A 515 10.35 22.59 -1.31
N LEU A 516 10.74 23.73 -1.90
CA LEU A 516 11.92 23.83 -2.77
C LEU A 516 13.19 23.52 -2.00
N THR A 517 13.39 24.14 -0.83
CA THR A 517 14.56 23.89 0.02
C THR A 517 14.65 22.42 0.42
N GLY A 518 13.54 21.82 0.88
CA GLY A 518 13.50 20.40 1.23
C GLY A 518 13.73 19.45 0.05
N ARG A 519 13.44 19.87 -1.18
CA ARG A 519 13.73 19.09 -2.40
C ARG A 519 15.18 19.23 -2.83
N LEU A 520 15.70 20.45 -2.86
CA LEU A 520 17.12 20.72 -3.16
C LEU A 520 18.03 19.96 -2.19
N MET A 521 17.75 20.03 -0.89
CA MET A 521 18.49 19.26 0.12
C MET A 521 18.44 17.76 -0.15
N ARG A 522 17.31 17.20 -0.62
CA ARG A 522 17.19 15.77 -0.95
C ARG A 522 17.84 15.37 -2.27
N SER A 523 17.98 16.31 -3.20
CA SER A 523 18.64 16.07 -4.49
C SER A 523 20.17 16.18 -4.37
N LEU A 524 20.67 17.09 -3.54
CA LEU A 524 22.09 17.28 -3.25
C LEU A 524 22.64 16.23 -2.28
N ALA A 525 21.76 15.67 -1.44
CA ALA A 525 22.02 14.56 -0.53
C ALA A 525 22.10 13.23 -1.27
#